data_AF-A0A3N5Z8P0-F1
#
_entry.id   AF-A0A3N5Z8P0-F1
#
_cell.length_a   1.000
_cell.length_b   1.000
_cell.length_c   1.000
_cell.angle_alpha   90.00
_cell.angle_beta   90.00
_cell.angle_gamma   90.00
#
_symmetry.space_group_name_H-M   'P 1'
#
loop_
_entity.id
_entity.type
_entity.pdbx_description
1 polymer ?
#
loop_
_entity_poly.entity_id
_entity_poly.type
_entity_poly.pdbx_seq_one_letter_code
_entity_poly.pdbx_strand_id
1 'polypeptide(L)'
;MSEVHRVLAPGGIYYLEEYYPSLYQNLITRRLAAHPEQDRFDGRDLREAFDRIGISLQYVFELKRMGILGVGVKKTDGSESPRASF
;
A
#
# COMPACT_ATOMS: atom_id res chain seq x y z
N MET A 1 6.53 2.12 5.73
CA MET A 1 5.26 2.91 5.88
C MET A 1 5.34 4.11 6.84
N SER A 2 6.00 4.02 8.01
CA SER A 2 6.08 5.16 8.97
C SER A 2 6.67 6.45 8.38
N GLU A 3 7.65 6.34 7.48
CA GLU A 3 8.26 7.49 6.82
C GLU A 3 7.28 8.24 5.90
N VAL A 4 6.42 7.51 5.18
CA VAL A 4 5.36 8.08 4.33
C VAL A 4 4.39 8.91 5.19
N HIS A 5 3.99 8.40 6.35
CA HIS A 5 3.15 9.14 7.29
C HIS A 5 3.85 10.41 7.81
N ARG A 6 5.16 10.34 8.08
CA ARG A 6 5.94 11.49 8.57
C ARG A 6 5.99 12.64 7.55
N VAL A 7 6.17 12.33 6.27
CA VAL A 7 6.34 13.34 5.21
C VAL A 7 5.03 13.88 4.66
N LEU A 8 3.94 13.13 4.76
CA LEU A 8 2.62 13.60 4.31
C LEU A 8 2.08 14.68 5.25
N ALA A 9 1.68 15.82 4.67
CA ALA A 9 0.84 16.79 5.36
C ALA A 9 -0.53 16.17 5.71
N PRO A 10 -1.24 16.65 6.74
CA PRO A 10 -2.61 16.24 7.01
C PRO A 10 -3.50 16.43 5.77
N GLY A 11 -4.32 15.42 5.42
CA GLY A 11 -5.08 15.39 4.17
C GLY A 11 -4.26 15.12 2.90
N GLY A 12 -2.94 14.94 3.03
CA GLY A 12 -2.04 14.61 1.92
C GLY A 12 -2.37 13.26 1.28
N ILE A 13 -2.20 13.20 -0.04
CA ILE A 13 -2.52 12.03 -0.87
C ILE A 13 -1.25 11.24 -1.14
N TYR A 14 -1.33 9.93 -0.95
CA TYR A 14 -0.29 8.97 -1.25
C TYR A 14 -0.77 8.01 -2.35
N TYR A 15 -0.10 8.06 -3.49
CA TYR A 15 -0.29 7.10 -4.58
C TYR A 15 0.74 6.00 -4.43
N LEU A 16 0.28 4.74 -4.47
CA LEU A 16 1.15 3.58 -4.35
C LEU A 16 0.85 2.57 -5.45
N GLU A 17 1.90 1.91 -5.91
CA GLU A 17 1.84 0.76 -6.80
C GLU A 17 2.81 -0.29 -6.27
N GLU A 18 2.32 -1.48 -5.95
CA GLU A 18 3.11 -2.59 -5.42
C GLU A 18 2.87 -3.83 -6.28
N TYR A 19 3.94 -4.46 -6.77
CA TYR A 19 3.85 -5.66 -7.62
C TYR A 19 4.01 -6.93 -6.79
N TYR A 20 3.10 -7.89 -7.00
CA TYR A 20 3.19 -9.14 -6.27
C TYR A 20 4.32 -10.03 -6.77
N PRO A 21 5.01 -10.76 -5.87
CA PRO A 21 6.13 -11.64 -6.24
C PRO A 21 5.78 -12.68 -7.29
N SER A 22 4.51 -13.10 -7.37
CA SER A 22 4.00 -14.04 -8.37
C SER A 22 4.18 -13.57 -9.81
N LEU A 23 4.36 -12.27 -10.05
CA LEU A 23 4.64 -11.73 -11.37
C LEU A 23 6.07 -12.02 -11.86
N TYR A 24 7.03 -12.13 -10.94
CA TYR A 24 8.45 -12.36 -11.23
C TYR A 24 8.96 -13.74 -10.79
N GLN A 25 8.06 -14.69 -10.51
CA GLN A 25 8.38 -16.06 -10.09
C GLN A 25 8.94 -16.98 -11.19
N ASN A 26 9.51 -16.43 -12.27
CA ASN A 26 10.37 -17.20 -13.15
C ASN A 26 11.70 -17.50 -12.40
N LEU A 27 12.18 -18.75 -12.45
CA LEU A 27 13.38 -19.22 -11.71
C LEU A 27 14.63 -18.33 -11.92
N ILE A 28 14.68 -17.62 -13.06
CA ILE A 28 15.77 -16.72 -13.48
C ILE A 28 15.71 -15.36 -12.75
N THR A 29 14.52 -14.79 -12.53
CA THR A 29 14.32 -13.47 -11.88
C THR A 29 14.45 -13.50 -10.36
N ARG A 30 14.29 -14.67 -9.73
CA ARG A 30 14.45 -14.85 -8.27
C ARG A 30 15.88 -14.56 -7.76
N ARG A 31 16.90 -14.68 -8.61
CA ARG A 31 18.30 -14.37 -8.26
C ARG A 31 18.71 -12.93 -8.56
N LEU A 32 17.99 -12.23 -9.44
CA LEU A 32 18.25 -10.82 -9.78
C LEU A 32 17.47 -9.85 -8.88
N ALA A 33 16.26 -10.24 -8.47
CA ALA A 33 15.45 -9.45 -7.55
C ALA A 33 15.97 -9.62 -6.12
N ALA A 34 17.03 -8.89 -5.77
CA ALA A 34 17.42 -8.56 -4.39
C ALA A 34 16.38 -7.63 -3.73
N HIS A 35 15.10 -7.86 -4.02
CA HIS A 35 14.03 -7.07 -3.46
C HIS A 35 13.92 -7.45 -1.98
N PRO A 36 14.03 -6.47 -1.08
CA PRO A 36 14.08 -6.73 0.36
C PRO A 36 12.90 -7.61 0.78
N GLU A 37 13.19 -8.62 1.61
CA GLU A 37 12.16 -9.50 2.16
C GLU A 37 11.26 -8.77 3.18
N GLN A 38 11.72 -7.62 3.67
CA GLN A 38 11.03 -6.72 4.59
C GLN A 38 10.22 -5.68 3.78
N ASP A 39 9.02 -5.32 4.27
CA ASP A 39 8.02 -4.48 3.57
C ASP A 39 7.39 -5.13 2.31
N ARG A 40 7.43 -6.46 2.19
CA ARG A 40 6.50 -7.18 1.29
C ARG A 40 5.10 -7.12 1.86
N PHE A 41 4.23 -6.33 1.24
CA PHE A 41 2.82 -6.28 1.60
C PHE A 41 2.00 -7.14 0.63
N ASP A 42 1.26 -8.12 1.14
CA ASP A 42 0.06 -8.58 0.44
C ASP A 42 -1.05 -7.50 0.55
N GLY A 43 -2.09 -7.55 -0.29
CA GLY A 43 -3.14 -6.52 -0.31
C GLY A 43 -3.84 -6.31 1.04
N ARG A 44 -3.85 -7.32 1.92
CA ARG A 44 -4.38 -7.25 3.29
C ARG A 44 -3.34 -6.64 4.23
N ASP A 45 -2.09 -7.08 4.16
CA ASP A 45 -0.99 -6.53 4.98
C ASP A 45 -0.82 -5.03 4.72
N LEU A 46 -1.00 -4.59 3.47
CA LEU A 46 -0.96 -3.18 3.09
C LEU A 46 -2.08 -2.39 3.77
N ARG A 47 -3.31 -2.88 3.71
CA ARG A 47 -4.47 -2.22 4.36
C ARG A 47 -4.25 -2.07 5.86
N GLU A 48 -3.80 -3.13 6.53
CA GLU A 48 -3.53 -3.09 7.97
C GLU A 48 -2.35 -2.17 8.32
N ALA A 49 -1.34 -2.08 7.47
CA ALA A 49 -0.23 -1.16 7.68
C ALA A 49 -0.69 0.30 7.59
N PHE A 50 -1.57 0.62 6.63
CA PHE A 50 -2.15 1.95 6.45
C PHE A 50 -3.04 2.37 7.62
N ASP A 51 -3.91 1.47 8.06
CA ASP A 51 -4.78 1.72 9.22
C ASP A 51 -3.97 1.99 10.49
N ARG A 52 -2.89 1.23 10.72
CA ARG A 52 -1.99 1.40 11.87
C ARG A 52 -1.28 2.75 11.91
N ILE A 53 -1.05 3.39 10.76
CA ILE A 53 -0.35 4.68 10.67
C ILE A 53 -1.29 5.86 10.39
N GLY A 54 -2.60 5.67 10.47
CA GLY A 54 -3.55 6.77 10.30
C GLY A 54 -3.68 7.27 8.85
N ILE A 55 -3.38 6.44 7.85
CA ILE A 55 -3.66 6.73 6.44
C ILE A 55 -4.90 5.93 6.04
N SER A 56 -5.96 6.60 5.59
CA SER A 56 -7.16 5.94 5.09
C SER A 56 -6.98 5.58 3.62
N LEU A 57 -7.12 4.30 3.28
CA LEU A 57 -7.01 3.81 1.91
C LEU A 57 -8.37 3.97 1.21
N GLN A 58 -8.49 4.94 0.32
CA GLN A 58 -9.77 5.30 -0.31
C GLN A 58 -10.04 4.52 -1.60
N TYR A 59 -9.01 4.31 -2.41
CA TYR A 59 -9.13 3.58 -3.67
C TYR A 59 -8.11 2.47 -3.71
N VAL A 60 -8.57 1.28 -4.06
CA VAL A 60 -7.71 0.10 -4.22
C VAL A 60 -8.15 -0.63 -5.47
N PHE A 61 -7.21 -0.80 -6.37
CA PHE A 61 -7.34 -1.69 -7.50
C PHE A 61 -6.32 -2.82 -7.33
N GLU A 62 -6.80 -3.99 -6.93
CA GLU A 62 -5.96 -5.16 -6.75
C GLU A 62 -6.16 -6.12 -7.92
N LEU A 63 -5.08 -6.40 -8.65
CA LEU A 63 -5.07 -7.44 -9.66
C LEU A 63 -4.43 -8.69 -9.08
N LYS A 64 -5.26 -9.71 -8.84
CA LYS A 64 -4.85 -10.98 -8.23
C LYS A 64 -3.61 -11.53 -8.94
N ARG A 65 -2.56 -11.83 -8.15
CA ARG A 65 -1.25 -12.36 -8.61
C ARG A 65 -0.38 -11.41 -9.45
N MET A 66 -0.75 -10.14 -9.63
CA MET A 66 0.07 -9.17 -10.36
C MET A 66 0.49 -7.99 -9.48
N GLY A 67 -0.42 -7.41 -8.71
CA GLY A 67 -0.09 -6.28 -7.84
C GLY A 67 -1.31 -5.50 -7.38
N ILE A 68 -1.06 -4.39 -6.69
CA ILE A 68 -2.05 -3.50 -6.11
C ILE A 68 -1.70 -2.05 -6.45
N LEU A 69 -2.69 -1.31 -6.93
CA LEU A 69 -2.65 0.13 -7.09
C LEU A 69 -3.55 0.75 -6.03
N GLY A 70 -3.04 1.72 -5.27
CA GLY A 70 -3.75 2.29 -4.14
C GLY A 70 -3.63 3.80 -4.05
N VAL A 71 -4.67 4.43 -3.49
CA VAL A 71 -4.67 5.84 -3.11
C VAL A 71 -5.03 5.93 -1.63
N GLY A 72 -4.06 6.37 -0.83
CA GLY A 72 -4.22 6.65 0.59
C GLY A 72 -4.31 8.15 0.87
N VAL A 73 -5.07 8.53 1.89
CA VAL A 73 -5.16 9.91 2.38
C VAL A 73 -4.82 9.93 3.86
N LYS A 74 -3.84 10.75 4.25
CA LYS A 74 -3.50 10.91 5.67
C LYS A 74 -4.68 11.54 6.40
N LYS A 75 -5.15 10.88 7.47
CA LYS A 75 -6.28 11.39 8.27
C LYS A 75 -5.89 12.76 8.84
N THR A 76 -6.82 13.70 8.74
CA THR A 76 -6.73 15.00 9.42
C THR A 76 -7.24 14.80 10.85
N ASP A 77 -6.63 15.45 11.83
CA ASP A 77 -7.14 15.48 13.20
C ASP A 77 -8.53 16.16 13.19
N GLY A 78 -9.60 15.35 13.03
CA GLY A 78 -10.99 15.80 12.94
C GLY A 78 -11.81 15.25 11.77
N SER A 79 -11.26 14.46 10.83
CA SER A 79 -12.03 13.89 9.72
C SER A 79 -12.35 12.40 9.93
N GLU A 80 -13.62 12.06 10.16
CA GLU A 80 -14.12 10.69 10.02
C GLU A 80 -13.90 10.19 8.59
N SER A 81 -13.37 8.97 8.48
CA SER A 81 -13.10 8.33 7.20
C SER A 81 -14.41 8.09 6.46
N PRO A 82 -14.58 8.53 5.19
CA PRO A 82 -15.69 8.05 4.39
C PRO A 82 -15.56 6.53 4.29
N ARG A 83 -16.60 5.81 4.75
CA ARG A 83 -16.69 4.37 4.53
C ARG A 83 -16.73 4.17 3.01
N ALA A 84 -15.72 3.48 2.48
CA ALA A 84 -15.76 2.99 1.12
C ALA A 84 -16.93 2.00 1.01
N SER A 85 -18.08 2.48 0.55
CA SER A 85 -19.22 1.65 0.17
C SER A 85 -18.93 1.06 -1.21
N PHE A 86 -18.83 -0.27 -1.26
CA PHE A 86 -18.97 -1.07 -2.47
C PHE A 86 -20.11 -2.05 -2.24
#